data_AF-R7S630-F1
#
_entry.id   AF-R7S630-F1
#
_cell.length_a   1.000
_cell.length_b   1.000
_cell.length_c   1.000
_cell.angle_alpha   90.00
_cell.angle_beta   90.00
_cell.angle_gamma   90.00
#
_symmetry.space_group_name_H-M   'P 1'
#
loop_
_entity.id
_entity.type
_entity.pdbx_description
1 polymer ?
#
loop_
_entity_poly.entity_id
_entity_poly.type
_entity_poly.pdbx_seq_one_letter_code
_entity_poly.pdbx_strand_id
1 'polypeptide(L)'
;IDKNNKRLRGTGSLLTARRFAFERVRTLWAAKIGTWLALDFEAWDMDHTALTEFGWSAVRWVDGEPVKEDGHLVVKEHRMYTQHYVPNNREYYNFGESEIVTKPVFKQRIQDLINTHKEAGPLFLVFHDHSQDVKYLKSDMVKAIERVDYLLPDSPQTGEIYVVDTADLFAALEGDASNNRRSLERVCRHLQITTKFLHNAGNDARYTMDAMVEMATGDPVDQQREQRWPKRTEENQPKVQFQDWEEESDFSDMEGVMGPPTAAPPMPTADDDDL
;
A
#
# COMPACT_ATOMS: atom_id res chain seq x y z
N ILE A 1 -22.60 22.11 17.03
CA ILE A 1 -21.84 22.09 15.76
C ILE A 1 -20.53 22.91 15.80
N ASP A 2 -20.18 23.68 16.84
CA ASP A 2 -19.00 24.58 16.73
C ASP A 2 -17.98 24.59 17.89
N LYS A 3 -17.72 23.46 18.56
CA LYS A 3 -16.72 23.44 19.66
C LYS A 3 -15.65 22.33 19.61
N ASN A 4 -15.70 21.40 18.67
CA ASN A 4 -14.71 20.30 18.61
C ASN A 4 -13.51 20.52 17.67
N ASN A 5 -13.47 21.61 16.88
CA ASN A 5 -12.39 21.86 15.92
C ASN A 5 -11.18 22.62 16.47
N LYS A 6 -10.92 22.60 17.80
CA LYS A 6 -9.85 23.42 18.40
C LYS A 6 -8.84 22.71 19.30
N ARG A 7 -8.61 21.39 19.12
CA ARG A 7 -7.47 20.70 19.76
C ARG A 7 -6.83 19.64 18.85
N LEU A 8 -6.19 20.11 17.79
CA LEU A 8 -5.16 19.36 17.06
C LEU A 8 -3.87 20.18 17.14
N ARG A 9 -3.07 19.95 18.18
CA ARG A 9 -1.68 20.43 18.25
C ARG A 9 -0.81 19.37 18.92
N GLY A 10 0.26 19.02 18.21
CA GLY A 10 1.36 18.16 18.64
C GLY A 10 1.12 16.73 18.19
N THR A 11 1.91 16.27 17.20
CA THR A 11 2.36 14.90 16.83
C THR A 11 1.56 13.65 17.27
N GLY A 12 0.88 13.63 18.41
CA GLY A 12 -0.07 12.60 18.83
C GLY A 12 -1.38 12.56 18.03
N SER A 13 -1.76 13.57 17.23
CA SER A 13 -3.06 13.52 16.52
C SER A 13 -3.07 12.68 15.25
N LEU A 14 -2.02 12.79 14.41
CA LEU A 14 -1.97 12.07 13.14
C LEU A 14 -1.76 10.57 13.39
N LEU A 15 -0.79 10.21 14.23
CA LEU A 15 -0.56 8.83 14.61
C LEU A 15 -1.79 8.22 15.30
N THR A 16 -2.50 8.98 16.14
CA THR A 16 -3.77 8.49 16.73
C THR A 16 -4.83 8.23 15.66
N ALA A 17 -4.98 9.12 14.68
CA ALA A 17 -5.92 8.92 13.58
C ALA A 17 -5.56 7.68 12.73
N ARG A 18 -4.28 7.49 12.43
CA ARG A 18 -3.76 6.31 11.73
C ARG A 18 -4.01 5.02 12.49
N ARG A 19 -3.75 5.01 13.80
CA ARG A 19 -4.02 3.86 14.67
C ARG A 19 -5.52 3.55 14.76
N PHE A 20 -6.36 4.58 14.83
CA PHE A 20 -7.81 4.39 14.79
C PHE A 20 -8.25 3.76 13.46
N ALA A 21 -7.73 4.25 12.32
CA ALA A 21 -7.99 3.66 11.02
C ALA A 21 -7.51 2.20 10.96
N PHE A 22 -6.32 1.90 11.47
CA PHE A 22 -5.76 0.55 11.54
C PHE A 22 -6.67 -0.42 12.31
N GLU A 23 -7.06 -0.06 13.53
CA GLU A 23 -7.94 -0.90 14.35
C GLU A 23 -9.35 -1.04 13.74
N ARG A 24 -9.83 0.01 13.06
CA ARG A 24 -11.08 -0.05 12.35
C ARG A 24 -11.02 -1.01 11.17
N VAL A 25 -9.96 -0.93 10.36
CA VAL A 25 -9.73 -1.86 9.25
C VAL A 25 -9.70 -3.30 9.74
N ARG A 26 -8.93 -3.58 10.79
CA ARG A 26 -8.89 -4.92 11.43
C ARG A 26 -10.28 -5.41 11.83
N THR A 27 -11.04 -4.57 12.52
CA THR A 27 -12.39 -4.92 13.01
C THR A 27 -13.34 -5.22 11.86
N LEU A 28 -13.38 -4.37 10.84
CA LEU A 28 -14.27 -4.52 9.69
C LEU A 28 -13.88 -5.73 8.80
N TRP A 29 -12.57 -5.94 8.61
CA TRP A 29 -12.04 -7.10 7.89
C TRP A 29 -12.37 -8.42 8.59
N ALA A 30 -12.11 -8.50 9.90
CA ALA A 30 -12.43 -9.69 10.71
C ALA A 30 -13.95 -10.00 10.73
N ALA A 31 -14.78 -8.96 10.68
CA ALA A 31 -16.22 -9.07 10.59
C ALA A 31 -16.72 -9.42 9.17
N LYS A 32 -15.83 -9.53 8.17
CA LYS A 32 -16.14 -9.86 6.78
C LYS A 32 -17.14 -8.89 6.14
N ILE A 33 -17.01 -7.60 6.49
CA ILE A 33 -17.95 -6.55 6.06
C ILE A 33 -17.52 -5.97 4.72
N GLY A 34 -18.47 -5.90 3.78
CA GLY A 34 -18.35 -5.17 2.52
C GLY A 34 -17.41 -5.79 1.50
N THR A 35 -17.11 -5.00 0.48
CA THR A 35 -16.07 -5.30 -0.50
C THR A 35 -14.86 -4.40 -0.24
N TRP A 36 -13.67 -5.01 -0.23
CA TRP A 36 -12.38 -4.31 -0.20
C TRP A 36 -11.83 -4.34 -1.61
N LEU A 37 -11.60 -3.18 -2.20
CA LEU A 37 -11.18 -3.03 -3.59
C LEU A 37 -9.92 -2.19 -3.63
N ALA A 38 -8.76 -2.85 -3.71
CA ALA A 38 -7.50 -2.20 -3.94
C ALA A 38 -7.38 -1.76 -5.39
N LEU A 39 -6.98 -0.51 -5.61
CA LEU A 39 -6.90 0.12 -6.92
C LEU A 39 -5.56 0.82 -7.09
N ASP A 40 -5.07 0.83 -8.32
CA ASP A 40 -3.92 1.62 -8.73
C ASP A 40 -4.09 2.12 -10.17
N PHE A 41 -3.60 3.32 -10.45
CA PHE A 41 -3.56 3.90 -11.79
C PHE A 41 -2.13 4.24 -12.18
N GLU A 42 -1.77 3.88 -13.41
CA GLU A 42 -0.59 4.44 -14.06
C GLU A 42 -1.02 5.51 -15.07
N ALA A 43 -0.22 6.57 -15.13
CA ALA A 43 -0.35 7.64 -16.11
C ALA A 43 1.01 7.89 -16.77
N TRP A 44 1.00 8.44 -17.99
CA TRP A 44 2.23 8.81 -18.64
C TRP A 44 2.94 9.92 -17.84
N ASP A 45 4.21 9.70 -17.52
CA ASP A 45 4.96 10.57 -16.61
C ASP A 45 5.25 11.98 -17.15
N MET A 46 5.12 12.18 -18.46
CA MET A 46 5.21 13.51 -19.07
C MET A 46 3.85 14.23 -19.18
N ASP A 47 2.74 13.51 -19.03
CA ASP A 47 1.39 14.06 -19.03
C ASP A 47 0.44 13.20 -18.19
N HIS A 48 0.24 13.62 -16.95
CA HIS A 48 -0.64 12.94 -15.99
C HIS A 48 -2.13 12.97 -16.35
N THR A 49 -2.53 13.58 -17.47
CA THR A 49 -3.89 13.48 -18.04
C THR A 49 -4.04 12.28 -18.99
N ALA A 50 -2.93 11.60 -19.32
CA ALA A 50 -2.92 10.40 -20.12
C ALA A 50 -2.82 9.14 -19.23
N LEU A 51 -3.96 8.68 -18.69
CA LEU A 51 -4.02 7.40 -17.98
C LEU A 51 -3.64 6.24 -18.91
N THR A 52 -2.65 5.44 -18.54
CA THR A 52 -2.15 4.33 -19.35
C THR A 52 -2.73 3.00 -18.89
N GLU A 53 -2.90 2.81 -17.57
CA GLU A 53 -3.28 1.53 -16.98
C GLU A 53 -4.20 1.73 -15.78
N PHE A 54 -4.96 0.67 -15.45
CA PHE A 54 -5.74 0.58 -14.23
C PHE A 54 -5.70 -0.86 -13.74
N GLY A 55 -5.35 -1.05 -12.47
CA GLY A 55 -5.34 -2.33 -11.82
C GLY A 55 -6.33 -2.40 -10.68
N TRP A 56 -6.84 -3.59 -10.41
CA TRP A 56 -7.64 -3.85 -9.22
C TRP A 56 -7.36 -5.21 -8.62
N SER A 57 -7.55 -5.28 -7.31
CA SER A 57 -7.66 -6.52 -6.55
C SER A 57 -8.79 -6.35 -5.54
N ALA A 58 -9.75 -7.27 -5.53
CA ALA A 58 -10.95 -7.19 -4.74
C ALA A 58 -11.12 -8.43 -3.86
N VAL A 59 -11.60 -8.22 -2.63
CA VAL A 59 -12.04 -9.29 -1.73
C VAL A 59 -13.40 -8.93 -1.16
N ARG A 60 -14.33 -9.87 -1.26
CA ARG A 60 -15.67 -9.82 -0.62
C ARG A 60 -16.02 -11.20 -0.08
N TRP A 61 -17.12 -11.32 0.64
CA TRP A 61 -17.56 -12.61 1.17
C TRP A 61 -18.93 -13.02 0.63
N VAL A 62 -19.05 -14.30 0.26
CA VAL A 62 -20.31 -14.95 -0.14
C VAL A 62 -20.43 -16.20 0.70
N ASP A 63 -21.54 -16.33 1.43
CA ASP A 63 -21.79 -17.46 2.33
C ASP A 63 -20.64 -17.71 3.33
N GLY A 64 -19.97 -16.63 3.74
CA GLY A 64 -18.85 -16.66 4.67
C GLY A 64 -17.47 -16.94 4.04
N GLU A 65 -17.41 -17.32 2.77
CA GLU A 65 -16.18 -17.62 2.05
C GLU A 65 -15.68 -16.41 1.25
N PRO A 66 -14.35 -16.16 1.23
CA PRO A 66 -13.79 -15.05 0.47
C PRO A 66 -13.85 -15.32 -1.03
N VAL A 67 -14.44 -14.38 -1.76
CA VAL A 67 -14.42 -14.31 -3.23
C VAL A 67 -13.43 -13.22 -3.62
N LYS A 68 -12.43 -13.61 -4.43
CA LYS A 68 -11.37 -12.73 -4.91
C LYS A 68 -11.56 -12.42 -6.40
N GLU A 69 -11.22 -11.21 -6.78
CA GLU A 69 -11.26 -10.73 -8.16
C GLU A 69 -10.03 -9.86 -8.41
N ASP A 70 -9.22 -10.19 -9.40
CA ASP A 70 -8.05 -9.40 -9.78
C ASP A 70 -8.17 -9.03 -11.26
N GLY A 71 -7.61 -7.88 -11.67
CA GLY A 71 -7.47 -7.60 -13.08
C GLY A 71 -6.61 -6.38 -13.40
N HIS A 72 -6.38 -6.22 -14.70
CA HIS A 72 -5.51 -5.19 -15.24
C HIS A 72 -6.00 -4.72 -16.62
N LEU A 73 -6.28 -3.43 -16.76
CA LEU A 73 -6.66 -2.79 -18.02
C LEU A 73 -5.51 -1.93 -18.55
N VAL A 74 -5.27 -2.00 -19.85
CA VAL A 74 -4.32 -1.15 -20.57
C VAL A 74 -5.06 -0.32 -21.61
N VAL A 75 -4.83 1.01 -21.60
CA VAL A 75 -5.45 1.94 -22.55
C VAL A 75 -4.78 1.81 -23.93
N LYS A 76 -5.53 1.25 -24.89
CA LYS A 76 -5.07 0.97 -26.25
C LYS A 76 -4.41 2.16 -26.92
N GLU A 77 -5.02 3.34 -26.80
CA GLU A 77 -4.59 4.59 -27.43
C GLU A 77 -3.29 5.15 -26.84
N HIS A 78 -2.88 4.67 -25.67
CA HIS A 78 -1.69 5.17 -24.96
C HIS A 78 -0.55 4.15 -24.90
N ARG A 79 -0.69 2.99 -25.56
CA ARG A 79 0.33 1.93 -25.53
C ARG A 79 1.69 2.35 -26.10
N MET A 80 1.71 3.36 -26.98
CA MET A 80 2.95 3.91 -27.52
C MET A 80 3.73 4.78 -26.53
N TYR A 81 3.14 5.14 -25.39
CA TYR A 81 3.83 5.95 -24.38
C TYR A 81 4.73 5.07 -23.52
N THR A 82 5.96 5.55 -23.36
CA THR A 82 7.02 4.96 -22.55
C THR A 82 7.31 5.91 -21.39
N GLN A 83 7.38 5.35 -20.19
CA GLN A 83 7.81 6.03 -18.98
C GLN A 83 9.32 6.32 -19.05
N HIS A 84 9.72 7.49 -18.56
CA HIS A 84 11.07 8.00 -18.47
C HIS A 84 11.63 7.94 -17.04
N TYR A 85 10.78 8.09 -16.02
CA TYR A 85 11.20 8.18 -14.62
C TYR A 85 10.89 6.93 -13.79
N VAL A 86 10.01 6.04 -14.27
CA VAL A 86 9.66 4.78 -13.62
C VAL A 86 9.79 3.59 -14.59
N PRO A 87 9.99 2.36 -14.08
CA PRO A 87 9.99 1.15 -14.89
C PRO A 87 8.75 1.00 -15.79
N ASN A 88 8.94 0.47 -16.99
CA ASN A 88 7.86 0.21 -17.95
C ASN A 88 7.34 -1.23 -17.81
N ASN A 89 6.66 -1.53 -16.70
CA ASN A 89 6.25 -2.90 -16.39
C ASN A 89 4.82 -3.27 -16.86
N ARG A 90 4.19 -2.41 -17.65
CA ARG A 90 2.84 -2.57 -18.23
C ARG A 90 2.49 -3.96 -18.76
N GLU A 91 3.42 -4.59 -19.46
CA GLU A 91 3.18 -5.87 -20.14
C GLU A 91 3.46 -7.08 -19.22
N TYR A 92 3.83 -6.87 -17.95
CA TYR A 92 4.22 -7.90 -16.99
C TYR A 92 3.24 -8.05 -15.81
N TYR A 93 1.96 -8.24 -16.12
CA TYR A 93 0.96 -8.55 -15.10
C TYR A 93 1.12 -10.00 -14.59
N ASN A 94 1.28 -10.18 -13.28
CA ASN A 94 1.58 -11.49 -12.69
C ASN A 94 0.34 -12.33 -12.36
N PHE A 95 -0.84 -11.71 -12.29
CA PHE A 95 -2.05 -12.33 -11.71
C PHE A 95 -3.14 -12.63 -12.74
N GLY A 96 -2.78 -12.62 -14.02
CA GLY A 96 -3.70 -12.91 -15.13
C GLY A 96 -3.18 -12.37 -16.45
N GLU A 97 -4.10 -12.00 -17.33
CA GLU A 97 -3.79 -11.38 -18.61
C GLU A 97 -4.27 -9.92 -18.61
N SER A 98 -3.43 -9.01 -19.13
CA SER A 98 -3.80 -7.61 -19.31
C SER A 98 -4.85 -7.47 -20.42
N GLU A 99 -5.98 -6.82 -20.12
CA GLU A 99 -7.00 -6.51 -21.12
C GLU A 99 -6.68 -5.17 -21.81
N ILE A 100 -6.48 -5.20 -23.13
CA ILE A 100 -6.27 -3.98 -23.92
C ILE A 100 -7.63 -3.41 -24.34
N VAL A 101 -7.96 -2.22 -23.82
CA VAL A 101 -9.27 -1.59 -24.00
C VAL A 101 -9.13 -0.16 -24.54
N THR A 102 -10.11 0.29 -25.32
CA THR A 102 -10.20 1.70 -25.75
C THR A 102 -10.51 2.61 -24.56
N LYS A 103 -10.14 3.89 -24.60
CA LYS A 103 -10.48 4.87 -23.55
C LYS A 103 -11.94 4.85 -23.07
N PRO A 104 -12.97 4.80 -23.95
CA PRO A 104 -14.37 4.75 -23.49
C PRO A 104 -14.68 3.48 -22.70
N VAL A 105 -14.15 2.33 -23.13
CA VAL A 105 -14.32 1.04 -22.44
C VAL A 105 -13.55 1.04 -21.12
N PHE A 106 -12.33 1.58 -21.08
CA PHE A 106 -11.56 1.76 -19.85
C PHE A 106 -12.36 2.51 -18.79
N LYS A 107 -12.90 3.68 -19.16
CA LYS A 107 -13.77 4.48 -18.32
C LYS A 107 -15.00 3.69 -17.84
N GLN A 108 -15.73 3.07 -18.77
CA GLN A 108 -16.95 2.33 -18.45
C GLN A 108 -16.68 1.15 -17.49
N ARG A 109 -15.61 0.38 -17.72
CA ARG A 109 -15.25 -0.77 -16.89
C ARG A 109 -14.95 -0.37 -15.45
N ILE A 110 -14.26 0.75 -15.23
CA ILE A 110 -13.98 1.26 -13.87
C ILE A 110 -15.26 1.72 -13.19
N GLN A 111 -16.14 2.42 -13.92
CA GLN A 111 -17.44 2.85 -13.40
C GLN A 111 -18.31 1.65 -13.00
N ASP A 112 -18.40 0.64 -13.88
CA ASP A 112 -19.19 -0.57 -13.64
C ASP A 112 -18.64 -1.37 -12.46
N LEU A 113 -17.31 -1.52 -12.36
CA LEU A 113 -16.64 -2.20 -11.24
C LEU A 113 -17.01 -1.55 -9.90
N ILE A 114 -16.85 -0.23 -9.79
CA ILE A 114 -17.14 0.50 -8.55
C ILE A 114 -18.64 0.43 -8.23
N ASN A 115 -19.53 0.63 -9.22
CA ASN A 115 -20.96 0.57 -9.00
C ASN A 115 -21.41 -0.83 -8.57
N THR A 116 -20.91 -1.88 -9.20
CA THR A 116 -21.22 -3.28 -8.86
C THR A 116 -20.91 -3.57 -7.40
N HIS A 117 -19.70 -3.22 -6.94
CA HIS A 117 -19.29 -3.51 -5.57
C HIS A 117 -19.95 -2.59 -4.54
N LYS A 118 -20.21 -1.32 -4.90
CA LYS A 118 -20.94 -0.36 -4.07
C LYS A 118 -22.42 -0.73 -3.89
N GLU A 119 -23.07 -1.30 -4.91
CA GLU A 119 -24.46 -1.75 -4.83
C GLU A 119 -24.60 -3.04 -4.01
N ALA A 120 -23.56 -3.88 -3.99
CA ALA A 120 -23.53 -5.12 -3.21
C ALA A 120 -23.39 -4.88 -1.69
N GLY A 121 -22.81 -3.76 -1.26
CA GLY A 121 -22.53 -3.48 0.15
C GLY A 121 -21.72 -2.21 0.36
N PRO A 122 -21.23 -1.94 1.59
CA PRO A 122 -20.23 -0.90 1.80
C PRO A 122 -18.95 -1.22 1.01
N LEU A 123 -18.40 -0.22 0.34
CA LEU A 123 -17.20 -0.36 -0.49
C LEU A 123 -16.00 0.35 0.17
N PHE A 124 -14.94 -0.40 0.42
CA PHE A 124 -13.66 0.11 0.91
C PHE A 124 -12.68 0.16 -0.27
N LEU A 125 -12.43 1.37 -0.78
CA LEU A 125 -11.40 1.58 -1.78
C LEU A 125 -10.03 1.65 -1.07
N VAL A 126 -9.17 0.69 -1.38
CA VAL A 126 -7.84 0.56 -0.78
C VAL A 126 -6.81 1.12 -1.76
N PHE A 127 -5.94 1.98 -1.27
CA PHE A 127 -4.87 2.57 -2.06
C PHE A 127 -3.53 2.46 -1.34
N HIS A 128 -2.45 2.74 -2.05
CA HIS A 128 -1.17 3.06 -1.46
C HIS A 128 -0.82 4.51 -1.83
N ASP A 129 -1.01 5.45 -0.91
CA ASP A 129 -1.07 6.90 -1.19
C ASP A 129 -2.23 7.30 -2.10
N HIS A 130 -3.44 7.36 -1.54
CA HIS A 130 -4.70 7.55 -2.28
C HIS A 130 -4.82 8.87 -3.08
N SER A 131 -3.89 9.81 -2.91
CA SER A 131 -4.08 11.22 -3.25
C SER A 131 -4.34 11.47 -4.73
N GLN A 132 -3.64 10.73 -5.59
CA GLN A 132 -3.73 10.90 -7.04
C GLN A 132 -4.86 10.04 -7.63
N ASP A 133 -5.01 8.79 -7.19
CA ASP A 133 -6.05 7.87 -7.70
C ASP A 133 -7.45 8.39 -7.42
N VAL A 134 -7.70 8.94 -6.24
CA VAL A 134 -9.00 9.54 -5.91
C VAL A 134 -9.30 10.76 -6.81
N LYS A 135 -8.28 11.51 -7.25
CA LYS A 135 -8.49 12.59 -8.24
C LYS A 135 -8.84 12.00 -9.59
N TYR A 136 -8.20 10.92 -10.02
CA TYR A 136 -8.52 10.24 -11.28
C TYR A 136 -9.95 9.71 -11.29
N LEU A 137 -10.36 9.01 -10.23
CA LEU A 137 -11.72 8.50 -10.08
C LEU A 137 -12.80 9.60 -10.14
N LYS A 138 -12.49 10.81 -9.66
CA LYS A 138 -13.40 11.97 -9.70
C LYS A 138 -13.33 12.77 -11.00
N SER A 139 -12.21 12.71 -11.71
CA SER A 139 -11.97 13.50 -12.93
C SER A 139 -12.84 13.05 -14.10
N ASP A 140 -12.98 13.89 -15.13
CA ASP A 140 -13.74 13.54 -16.35
C ASP A 140 -13.16 12.33 -17.12
N MET A 141 -11.90 11.98 -16.87
CA MET A 141 -11.24 10.81 -17.46
C MET A 141 -11.93 9.51 -17.04
N VAL A 142 -12.41 9.43 -15.79
CA VAL A 142 -13.04 8.22 -15.23
C VAL A 142 -14.45 8.50 -14.71
N LYS A 143 -14.63 9.54 -13.89
CA LYS A 143 -15.92 9.95 -13.31
C LYS A 143 -16.69 8.76 -12.72
N ALA A 144 -16.01 7.96 -11.90
CA ALA A 144 -16.58 6.79 -11.23
C ALA A 144 -17.14 7.11 -9.84
N ILE A 145 -16.65 8.18 -9.19
CA ILE A 145 -17.11 8.59 -7.87
C ILE A 145 -17.26 10.11 -7.80
N GLU A 146 -18.19 10.57 -6.95
CA GLU A 146 -18.35 12.00 -6.66
C GLU A 146 -17.80 12.34 -5.26
N ARG A 147 -18.05 11.47 -4.29
CA ARG A 147 -17.72 11.66 -2.88
C ARG A 147 -17.16 10.36 -2.30
N VAL A 148 -16.30 10.53 -1.31
CA VAL A 148 -15.71 9.44 -0.51
C VAL A 148 -15.55 9.93 0.91
N ASP A 149 -15.59 8.99 1.86
CA ASP A 149 -15.31 9.25 3.26
C ASP A 149 -13.96 8.67 3.68
N TYR A 150 -13.17 9.48 4.38
CA TYR A 150 -11.84 9.07 4.89
C TYR A 150 -11.90 8.57 6.33
N LEU A 151 -13.05 8.74 6.98
CA LEU A 151 -13.30 8.23 8.32
C LEU A 151 -14.13 6.96 8.23
N LEU A 152 -13.54 5.85 8.65
CA LEU A 152 -14.19 4.55 8.67
C LEU A 152 -15.17 4.46 9.85
N PRO A 153 -16.48 4.25 9.62
CA PRO A 153 -17.49 4.23 10.67
C PRO A 153 -17.56 2.89 11.40
N ASP A 154 -18.24 2.86 12.55
CA ASP A 154 -18.56 1.62 13.27
C ASP A 154 -19.50 0.69 12.51
N SER A 155 -20.41 1.25 11.72
CA SER A 155 -21.44 0.52 10.99
C SER A 155 -21.55 1.09 9.58
N PRO A 156 -20.66 0.66 8.67
CA PRO A 156 -20.65 1.13 7.30
C PRO A 156 -21.92 0.69 6.57
N GLN A 157 -22.45 1.55 5.71
CA GLN A 157 -23.73 1.33 5.03
C GLN A 157 -23.56 0.90 3.58
N THR A 158 -24.48 0.06 3.08
CA THR A 158 -24.55 -0.28 1.66
C THR A 158 -24.66 0.98 0.81
N GLY A 159 -23.88 1.05 -0.27
CA GLY A 159 -23.86 2.23 -1.12
C GLY A 159 -22.89 3.33 -0.69
N GLU A 160 -22.25 3.22 0.47
CA GLU A 160 -21.21 4.17 0.90
C GLU A 160 -19.82 3.71 0.46
N ILE A 161 -18.95 4.70 0.18
CA ILE A 161 -17.57 4.48 -0.28
C ILE A 161 -16.62 5.09 0.73
N TYR A 162 -15.72 4.26 1.25
CA TYR A 162 -14.67 4.68 2.19
C TYR A 162 -13.29 4.49 1.60
N VAL A 163 -12.36 5.39 1.94
CA VAL A 163 -10.96 5.29 1.54
C VAL A 163 -10.15 4.65 2.67
N VAL A 164 -9.31 3.69 2.29
CA VAL A 164 -8.31 3.05 3.13
C VAL A 164 -6.94 3.25 2.47
N ASP A 165 -5.99 3.84 3.17
CA ASP A 165 -4.65 4.11 2.64
C ASP A 165 -3.60 3.26 3.37
N THR A 166 -3.01 2.31 2.65
CA THR A 166 -2.03 1.38 3.21
C THR A 166 -0.74 2.07 3.64
N ALA A 167 -0.39 3.24 3.08
CA ALA A 167 0.73 4.03 3.57
C ALA A 167 0.46 4.56 4.98
N ASP A 168 -0.79 4.98 5.26
CA ASP A 168 -1.19 5.43 6.60
C ASP A 168 -1.38 4.26 7.58
N LEU A 169 -1.84 3.10 7.10
CA LEU A 169 -1.89 1.87 7.91
C LEU A 169 -0.48 1.43 8.32
N PHE A 170 0.46 1.41 7.38
CA PHE A 170 1.83 1.04 7.68
C PHE A 170 2.50 2.07 8.60
N ALA A 171 2.26 3.37 8.38
CA ALA A 171 2.73 4.41 9.29
C ALA A 171 2.18 4.22 10.72
N ALA A 172 0.94 3.74 10.88
CA ALA A 172 0.41 3.33 12.18
C ALA A 172 1.20 2.16 12.77
N LEU A 173 1.47 1.14 11.94
CA LEU A 173 2.15 -0.08 12.33
C LEU A 173 3.59 0.18 12.75
N GLU A 174 4.36 0.97 12.00
CA GLU A 174 5.73 1.36 12.37
C GLU A 174 5.78 2.47 13.43
N GLY A 175 4.63 3.07 13.77
CA GLY A 175 4.54 4.14 14.77
C GLY A 175 5.06 5.50 14.29
N ASP A 176 5.10 5.76 12.97
CA ASP A 176 5.52 7.04 12.43
C ASP A 176 4.41 8.09 12.49
N ALA A 177 4.68 9.17 13.24
CA ALA A 177 3.82 10.34 13.36
C ALA A 177 4.10 11.42 12.30
N SER A 178 5.11 11.21 11.44
CA SER A 178 5.48 12.14 10.38
C SER A 178 4.53 12.03 9.17
N ASN A 179 4.61 13.01 8.25
CA ASN A 179 3.91 12.91 6.96
C ASN A 179 4.71 12.12 5.91
N ASN A 180 5.81 11.47 6.30
CA ASN A 180 6.55 10.63 5.38
C ASN A 180 5.73 9.38 5.05
N ARG A 181 5.54 9.11 3.76
CA ARG A 181 4.85 7.92 3.26
C ARG A 181 5.92 7.02 2.64
N ARG A 182 6.03 5.80 3.15
CA ARG A 182 6.90 4.78 2.55
C ARG A 182 6.30 4.33 1.22
N SER A 183 7.15 3.99 0.26
CA SER A 183 6.71 3.40 -1.00
C SER A 183 6.10 2.01 -0.79
N LEU A 184 5.30 1.57 -1.77
CA LEU A 184 4.66 0.25 -1.73
C LEU A 184 5.71 -0.85 -1.61
N GLU A 185 6.82 -0.73 -2.35
CA GLU A 185 7.95 -1.66 -2.26
C GLU A 185 8.49 -1.79 -0.83
N ARG A 186 8.73 -0.67 -0.15
CA ARG A 186 9.25 -0.65 1.23
C ARG A 186 8.25 -1.25 2.20
N VAL A 187 6.97 -0.88 2.07
CA VAL A 187 5.90 -1.45 2.90
C VAL A 187 5.84 -2.96 2.72
N CYS A 188 5.79 -3.46 1.48
CA CYS A 188 5.78 -4.88 1.19
C CYS A 188 7.02 -5.59 1.74
N ARG A 189 8.22 -5.03 1.57
CA ARG A 189 9.46 -5.59 2.12
C ARG A 189 9.39 -5.75 3.64
N HIS A 190 8.97 -4.71 4.35
CA HIS A 190 8.82 -4.75 5.80
C HIS A 190 7.73 -5.74 6.27
N LEU A 191 6.70 -5.94 5.45
CA LEU A 191 5.65 -6.94 5.66
C LEU A 191 6.04 -8.34 5.16
N GLN A 192 7.26 -8.54 4.65
CA GLN A 192 7.76 -9.80 4.08
C GLN A 192 6.94 -10.30 2.86
N ILE A 193 6.37 -9.36 2.11
CA ILE A 193 5.65 -9.61 0.85
C ILE A 193 6.64 -9.42 -0.29
N THR A 194 6.93 -10.49 -1.02
CA THR A 194 7.79 -10.42 -2.21
C THR A 194 7.04 -9.75 -3.35
N THR A 195 7.60 -8.64 -3.85
CA THR A 195 7.06 -7.93 -5.01
C THR A 195 7.86 -8.25 -6.27
N LYS A 196 7.20 -8.15 -7.42
CA LYS A 196 7.81 -8.28 -8.74
C LYS A 196 7.02 -7.45 -9.73
N PHE A 197 7.74 -6.74 -10.60
CA PHE A 197 7.17 -5.88 -11.64
C PHE A 197 6.21 -4.81 -11.09
N LEU A 198 6.67 -4.06 -10.06
CA LEU A 198 6.03 -2.81 -9.62
C LEU A 198 6.00 -1.80 -10.77
N HIS A 199 5.09 -0.83 -10.74
CA HIS A 199 4.72 0.02 -11.89
C HIS A 199 4.00 -0.74 -13.00
N ASN A 200 3.22 -1.73 -12.57
CA ASN A 200 2.18 -2.37 -13.34
C ASN A 200 0.94 -2.28 -12.46
N ALA A 201 -0.05 -1.49 -12.87
CA ALA A 201 -1.15 -1.12 -11.99
C ALA A 201 -1.86 -2.35 -11.39
N GLY A 202 -1.99 -3.44 -12.17
CA GLY A 202 -2.58 -4.70 -11.69
C GLY A 202 -1.77 -5.37 -10.58
N ASN A 203 -0.45 -5.40 -10.71
CA ASN A 203 0.45 -5.90 -9.68
C ASN A 203 0.42 -5.00 -8.44
N ASP A 204 0.47 -3.68 -8.63
CA ASP A 204 0.51 -2.71 -7.53
C ASP A 204 -0.79 -2.73 -6.72
N ALA A 205 -1.95 -2.84 -7.38
CA ALA A 205 -3.23 -3.07 -6.71
C ALA A 205 -3.24 -4.39 -5.91
N ARG A 206 -2.66 -5.46 -6.46
CA ARG A 206 -2.58 -6.75 -5.77
C ARG A 206 -1.65 -6.70 -4.55
N TYR A 207 -0.46 -6.12 -4.67
CA TYR A 207 0.45 -5.98 -3.53
C TYR A 207 -0.10 -5.01 -2.47
N THR A 208 -0.84 -3.98 -2.89
CA THR A 208 -1.59 -3.10 -1.98
C THR A 208 -2.65 -3.89 -1.19
N MET A 209 -3.41 -4.77 -1.86
CA MET A 209 -4.36 -5.67 -1.20
C MET A 209 -3.64 -6.61 -0.23
N ASP A 210 -2.57 -7.27 -0.66
CA ASP A 210 -1.82 -8.20 0.19
C ASP A 210 -1.25 -7.48 1.44
N ALA A 211 -0.71 -6.27 1.29
CA ALA A 211 -0.24 -5.45 2.41
C ALA A 211 -1.37 -5.06 3.37
N MET A 212 -2.54 -4.66 2.84
CA MET A 212 -3.70 -4.35 3.66
C MET A 212 -4.17 -5.58 4.45
N VAL A 213 -4.30 -6.73 3.79
CA VAL A 213 -4.71 -7.98 4.42
C VAL A 213 -3.73 -8.40 5.51
N GLU A 214 -2.43 -8.37 5.24
CA GLU A 214 -1.37 -8.71 6.20
C GLU A 214 -1.46 -7.86 7.48
N MET A 215 -1.75 -6.56 7.33
CA MET A 215 -1.97 -5.65 8.47
C MET A 215 -3.33 -5.87 9.15
N ALA A 216 -4.37 -6.21 8.39
CA ALA A 216 -5.74 -6.37 8.89
C ALA A 216 -5.97 -7.69 9.63
N THR A 217 -5.25 -8.77 9.28
CA THR A 217 -5.44 -10.10 9.87
C THR A 217 -4.67 -10.34 11.17
N GLY A 218 -3.68 -9.51 11.49
CA GLY A 218 -2.85 -9.68 12.69
C GLY A 218 -3.50 -9.18 13.98
N ASP A 219 -2.72 -9.22 15.07
CA ASP A 219 -3.05 -8.68 16.40
C ASP A 219 -3.23 -7.14 16.41
N PRO A 220 -3.64 -6.50 17.53
CA PRO A 220 -3.65 -5.04 17.63
C PRO A 220 -2.32 -4.41 17.24
N VAL A 221 -2.35 -3.17 16.74
CA VAL A 221 -1.23 -2.51 16.06
C VAL A 221 0.09 -2.57 16.85
N ASP A 222 0.03 -2.43 18.19
CA ASP A 222 1.22 -2.49 19.04
C ASP A 222 1.79 -3.90 19.19
N GLN A 223 0.91 -4.91 19.24
CA GLN A 223 1.33 -6.31 19.33
C GLN A 223 1.94 -6.75 18.01
N GLN A 224 1.33 -6.40 16.87
CA GLN A 224 1.94 -6.65 15.56
C GLN A 224 3.30 -5.96 15.44
N ARG A 225 3.43 -4.70 15.89
CA ARG A 225 4.71 -3.99 15.86
C ARG A 225 5.78 -4.72 16.67
N GLU A 226 5.49 -5.10 17.91
CA GLU A 226 6.46 -5.79 18.78
C GLU A 226 6.81 -7.19 18.26
N GLN A 227 5.84 -7.92 17.67
CA GLN A 227 6.09 -9.23 17.07
C GLN A 227 7.01 -9.14 15.83
N ARG A 228 6.81 -8.12 14.99
CA ARG A 228 7.62 -7.91 13.78
C ARG A 228 9.00 -7.34 14.09
N TRP A 229 9.08 -6.42 15.04
CA TRP A 229 10.31 -5.68 15.37
C TRP A 229 10.56 -5.63 16.88
N PRO A 230 10.87 -6.78 17.50
CA PRO A 230 11.00 -6.87 18.95
C PRO A 230 12.10 -5.95 19.47
N LYS A 231 11.79 -5.18 20.52
CA LYS A 231 12.71 -4.22 21.16
C LYS A 231 13.29 -3.16 20.21
N ARG A 232 12.60 -2.83 19.11
CA ARG A 232 13.03 -1.79 18.16
C ARG A 232 12.32 -0.43 18.34
N THR A 233 11.55 -0.28 19.42
CA THR A 233 10.93 0.99 19.81
C THR A 233 11.54 1.51 21.10
N GLU A 234 11.70 2.82 21.24
CA GLU A 234 12.20 3.45 22.46
C GLU A 234 11.11 3.60 23.53
N GLU A 235 11.53 3.74 24.80
CA GLU A 235 10.61 4.01 25.91
C GLU A 235 9.87 5.33 25.66
N ASN A 236 8.55 5.26 25.46
CA ASN A 236 7.63 6.36 25.10
C ASN A 236 7.65 6.84 23.64
N GLN A 237 8.33 6.15 22.71
CA GLN A 237 8.21 6.43 21.28
C GLN A 237 7.84 5.17 20.50
N PRO A 238 6.64 5.11 19.88
CA PRO A 238 6.20 3.91 19.17
C PRO A 238 6.90 3.72 17.82
N LYS A 239 7.76 4.67 17.40
CA LYS A 239 8.43 4.62 16.09
C LYS A 239 9.50 3.54 16.08
N VAL A 240 9.42 2.65 15.12
CA VAL A 240 10.40 1.57 14.89
C VAL A 240 11.68 2.16 14.31
N GLN A 241 12.82 1.76 14.88
CA GLN A 241 14.14 2.05 14.34
C GLN A 241 14.52 0.97 13.32
N PHE A 242 14.45 1.31 12.04
CA PHE A 242 14.92 0.45 10.95
C PHE A 242 16.40 0.66 10.69
N GLN A 243 17.05 -0.40 10.24
CA GLN A 243 18.44 -0.37 9.81
C GLN A 243 18.53 0.05 8.34
N ASP A 244 19.65 0.62 7.92
CA ASP A 244 19.80 1.20 6.57
C ASP A 244 19.55 0.17 5.45
N TRP A 245 19.98 -1.08 5.64
CA TRP A 245 19.77 -2.16 4.66
C TRP A 245 18.32 -2.65 4.57
N GLU A 246 17.45 -2.29 5.52
CA GLU A 246 16.02 -2.57 5.45
C GLU A 246 15.27 -1.51 4.64
N GLU A 247 15.86 -0.31 4.51
CA GLU A 247 15.30 0.85 3.83
C GLU A 247 15.62 0.88 2.32
N GLU A 248 16.80 0.38 1.94
CA GLU A 248 17.34 0.48 0.59
C GLU A 248 17.38 -0.89 -0.13
N SER A 249 16.77 -0.96 -1.33
CA SER A 249 16.81 -2.15 -2.20
C SER A 249 18.22 -2.50 -2.64
N ASP A 250 19.08 -1.49 -2.79
CA ASP A 250 20.38 -1.59 -3.48
C ASP A 250 21.44 -2.32 -2.64
N PHE A 251 21.22 -2.46 -1.33
CA PHE A 251 22.12 -3.21 -0.43
C PHE A 251 21.87 -4.73 -0.46
N SER A 252 20.68 -5.18 -0.89
CA SER A 252 20.34 -6.60 -1.02
C SER A 252 21.25 -7.33 -2.03
N ASP A 253 21.76 -6.60 -3.03
CA ASP A 253 22.60 -7.16 -4.09
C ASP A 253 24.08 -7.30 -3.70
N MET A 254 24.50 -6.75 -2.55
CA MET A 254 25.87 -6.89 -2.04
C MET A 254 26.07 -8.04 -1.05
N GLU A 255 24.98 -8.61 -0.52
CA GLU A 255 25.03 -9.68 0.50
C GLU A 255 25.53 -11.03 -0.06
N GLY A 256 25.69 -11.13 -1.39
CA GLY A 256 26.34 -12.28 -2.05
C GLY A 256 27.87 -12.19 -2.20
N VAL A 257 28.52 -11.07 -1.84
CA VAL A 257 29.96 -10.84 -2.14
C VAL A 257 30.83 -10.78 -0.87
N MET A 258 30.27 -10.53 0.31
CA MET A 258 31.03 -10.44 1.55
C MET A 258 30.57 -11.53 2.52
N GLY A 259 31.32 -12.65 2.56
CA GLY A 259 31.22 -13.59 3.67
C GLY A 259 31.51 -12.89 5.01
N PRO A 260 31.07 -13.47 6.15
CA PRO A 260 31.20 -12.83 7.45
C PRO A 260 32.67 -12.46 7.72
N PRO A 261 32.95 -11.28 8.31
CA PRO A 261 34.31 -10.83 8.56
C PRO A 261 35.00 -11.84 9.49
N THR A 262 35.96 -12.58 8.95
CA THR A 262 36.85 -13.41 9.76
C THR A 262 37.65 -12.48 10.66
N ALA A 263 37.50 -12.62 11.97
CA ALA A 263 38.29 -11.93 12.96
C ALA A 263 39.78 -12.06 12.60
N ALA A 264 40.45 -10.91 12.44
CA ALA A 264 41.89 -10.88 12.17
C ALA A 264 42.63 -11.56 13.33
N PRO A 265 43.53 -12.53 13.06
CA PRO A 265 44.32 -13.13 14.10
C PRO A 265 45.25 -12.08 14.73
N PRO A 266 45.50 -12.16 16.05
CA PRO A 266 46.36 -11.21 16.74
C PRO A 266 47.79 -11.27 16.19
N MET A 267 48.36 -10.10 15.93
CA MET A 267 49.75 -9.95 15.48
C MET A 267 50.72 -10.50 16.54
N PRO A 268 51.79 -11.22 16.15
CA PRO A 268 52.83 -11.62 17.09
C PRO A 268 53.58 -10.38 17.59
N THR A 269 53.75 -10.30 18.90
CA THR A 269 54.70 -9.37 19.53
C THR A 269 56.11 -9.78 19.13
N ALA A 270 56.86 -8.86 18.52
CA ALA A 270 58.29 -9.03 18.32
C ALA A 270 58.98 -8.80 19.67
N ASP A 271 59.43 -9.88 20.29
CA ASP A 271 60.46 -9.82 21.32
C ASP A 271 61.79 -9.48 20.64
N ASP A 272 62.50 -8.53 21.25
CA ASP A 272 63.92 -8.26 21.06
C ASP A 272 64.72 -9.55 21.27
N ASP A 273 65.65 -9.85 20.34
CA ASP A 273 66.91 -10.55 20.66
C ASP A 273 67.93 -10.34 19.52
N ASP A 274 68.96 -9.57 19.85
CA ASP A 274 70.38 -9.67 19.50
C ASP A 274 70.82 -10.23 18.12
N LEU A 275 71.45 -9.36 17.31
CA LEU A 275 72.90 -9.36 16.97
C LEU A 275 73.26 -8.29 15.92
#